data_AF-A0A523ZDG6-F1
#
_entry.id   AF-A0A523ZDG6-F1
#
_cell.length_a   1.000
_cell.length_b   1.000
_cell.length_c   1.000
_cell.angle_alpha   90.00
_cell.angle_beta   90.00
_cell.angle_gamma   90.00
#
_symmetry.space_group_name_H-M   'P 1'
#
loop_
_entity.id
_entity.type
_entity.pdbx_description
1 polymer ?
#
loop_
_entity_poly.entity_id
_entity_poly.type
_entity_poly.pdbx_seq_one_letter_code
_entity_poly.pdbx_strand_id
1 'polypeptide(L)'
;MPAQDSSYQTPAPVPEGSPVIKTPPAPGVVGTPETPPPPKKGFPKIALILVVVLGLVALGFLFFKLVLPRIRGEKEVTLTWWGLWEDQTIVAPLITEYQGTHPKVKINYIKQT
;
A
#
# COMPACT_ATOMS: atom_id res chain seq x y z
N MET A 1 106.10 32.23 -36.61
CA MET A 1 105.88 33.70 -36.69
C MET A 1 104.90 33.95 -37.85
N PRO A 2 104.01 34.95 -37.72
CA PRO A 2 102.56 34.95 -38.02
C PRO A 2 102.23 34.89 -39.53
N ALA A 3 101.16 34.22 -39.97
CA ALA A 3 99.75 34.62 -39.95
C ALA A 3 99.47 35.90 -40.75
N GLN A 4 98.70 35.81 -41.84
CA GLN A 4 97.43 36.55 -42.04
C GLN A 4 96.67 35.95 -43.23
N ASP A 5 95.64 35.22 -42.87
CA ASP A 5 94.48 34.81 -43.64
C ASP A 5 93.55 36.05 -43.78
N SER A 6 93.09 36.36 -44.98
CA SER A 6 92.13 37.44 -45.24
C SER A 6 90.91 36.90 -45.99
N SER A 7 90.06 36.21 -45.23
CA SER A 7 88.59 36.31 -45.20
C SER A 7 87.91 37.11 -46.32
N TYR A 8 87.21 36.41 -47.23
CA TYR A 8 85.99 36.92 -47.83
C TYR A 8 84.78 36.25 -47.18
N GLN A 9 84.06 37.10 -46.47
CA GLN A 9 82.85 36.86 -45.73
C GLN A 9 81.67 37.01 -46.69
N THR A 10 80.96 35.91 -46.98
CA THR A 10 79.63 35.98 -47.60
C THR A 10 78.60 35.92 -46.48
N PRO A 11 77.73 36.93 -46.32
CA PRO A 11 76.60 36.83 -45.41
C PRO A 11 75.55 35.89 -46.02
N ALA A 12 75.24 34.81 -45.33
CA ALA A 12 74.14 33.92 -45.69
C ALA A 12 72.80 34.64 -45.43
N PRO A 13 71.88 34.72 -46.42
CA PRO A 13 70.51 35.11 -46.15
C PRO A 13 69.77 33.94 -45.49
N VAL A 14 69.25 34.20 -44.29
CA VAL A 14 68.33 33.33 -43.56
C VAL A 14 66.92 33.56 -44.13
N PRO A 15 66.20 32.48 -44.49
CA PRO A 15 64.76 32.48 -44.34
C PRO A 15 64.37 31.60 -43.14
N GLU A 16 64.02 32.27 -42.06
CA GLU A 16 63.17 31.76 -40.99
C GLU A 16 61.90 31.16 -41.58
N GLY A 17 61.63 29.91 -41.26
CA GLY A 17 60.42 29.24 -41.72
C GLY A 17 60.32 27.79 -41.28
N SER A 18 60.68 27.47 -40.03
CA SER A 18 60.29 26.18 -39.45
C SER A 18 58.79 26.21 -39.17
N PRO A 19 57.96 25.31 -39.71
CA PRO A 19 56.62 25.15 -39.18
C PRO A 19 56.73 24.60 -37.76
N VAL A 20 56.37 25.43 -36.78
CA VAL A 20 56.07 24.97 -35.42
C VAL A 20 54.89 24.01 -35.53
N ILE A 21 55.19 22.71 -35.57
CA ILE A 21 54.18 21.67 -35.40
C ILE A 21 53.74 21.76 -33.95
N LYS A 22 52.64 22.48 -33.72
CA LYS A 22 51.89 22.42 -32.47
C LYS A 22 51.36 21.00 -32.38
N THR A 23 51.99 20.15 -31.57
CA THR A 23 51.42 18.87 -31.14
C THR A 23 50.04 19.14 -30.53
N PRO A 24 48.95 18.56 -31.05
CA PRO A 24 47.65 18.61 -30.40
C PRO A 24 47.74 17.96 -29.01
N PRO A 25 47.14 18.54 -27.96
CA PRO A 25 46.95 17.83 -26.70
C PRO A 25 46.04 16.62 -26.96
N ALA A 26 46.47 15.44 -26.53
CA ALA A 26 45.70 14.21 -26.62
C ALA A 26 44.28 14.41 -26.04
N PRO A 27 43.22 14.22 -26.84
CA PRO A 27 41.86 14.27 -26.33
C PRO A 27 41.58 13.08 -25.41
N GLY A 28 41.33 13.37 -24.14
CA GLY A 28 40.37 12.68 -23.27
C GLY A 28 40.54 11.17 -23.10
N VAL A 29 40.92 10.77 -21.89
CA VAL A 29 40.54 9.46 -21.34
C VAL A 29 39.02 9.34 -21.46
N VAL A 30 38.57 8.53 -22.42
CA VAL A 30 37.16 8.21 -22.63
C VAL A 30 36.69 7.51 -21.37
N GLY A 31 35.86 8.21 -20.60
CA GLY A 31 35.21 7.67 -19.41
C GLY A 31 34.48 6.37 -19.75
N THR A 32 34.66 5.38 -18.90
CA THR A 32 33.85 4.16 -18.89
C THR A 32 32.37 4.55 -18.90
N PRO A 33 31.51 3.91 -19.71
CA PRO A 33 30.07 4.15 -19.62
C PRO A 33 29.58 3.69 -18.24
N GLU A 34 29.35 4.63 -17.33
CA GLU A 34 28.63 4.37 -16.08
C GLU A 34 27.24 3.86 -16.45
N THR A 35 27.05 2.56 -16.27
CA THR A 35 25.73 1.94 -16.44
C THR A 35 24.87 2.43 -15.28
N PRO A 36 23.71 3.06 -15.53
CA PRO A 36 22.87 3.58 -14.46
C PRO A 36 22.44 2.44 -13.52
N PRO A 37 22.47 2.66 -12.19
CA PRO A 37 22.08 1.63 -11.24
C PRO A 37 20.61 1.21 -11.45
N PRO A 38 20.27 -0.08 -11.30
CA PRO A 38 18.93 -0.58 -11.53
C PRO A 38 17.92 0.15 -10.62
N PRO A 39 16.75 0.53 -11.14
CA PRO A 39 15.75 1.24 -10.36
C PRO A 39 15.31 0.37 -9.18
N LYS A 40 15.59 0.84 -7.95
CA LYS A 40 15.05 0.23 -6.74
C LYS A 40 13.53 0.37 -6.81
N LYS A 41 12.85 -0.74 -7.07
CA LYS A 41 11.39 -0.85 -7.04
C LYS A 41 10.93 -0.58 -5.61
N GLY A 42 10.66 0.69 -5.31
CA GLY A 42 10.09 1.11 -4.05
C GLY A 42 8.79 0.35 -3.83
N PHE A 43 8.67 -0.31 -2.68
CA PHE A 43 7.41 -0.96 -2.30
C PHE A 43 6.27 0.03 -2.53
N PRO A 44 5.26 -0.32 -3.34
CA PRO A 44 4.26 0.64 -3.74
C PRO A 44 3.52 1.02 -2.47
N LYS A 45 3.58 2.30 -2.08
CA LYS A 45 2.82 2.85 -0.95
C LYS A 45 1.34 2.45 -1.03
N ILE A 46 0.84 2.23 -2.25
CA ILE A 46 -0.47 1.63 -2.57
C ILE A 46 -0.69 0.26 -1.91
N ALA A 47 0.28 -0.66 -1.90
CA ALA A 47 0.12 -1.98 -1.28
C ALA A 47 0.06 -1.86 0.24
N LEU A 48 0.84 -0.96 0.84
CA LEU A 48 0.76 -0.66 2.27
C LEU A 48 -0.62 -0.07 2.62
N ILE A 49 -1.10 0.90 1.84
CA ILE A 49 -2.42 1.51 2.00
C ILE A 49 -3.52 0.44 1.84
N LEU A 50 -3.40 -0.45 0.86
CA LEU A 50 -4.37 -1.52 0.61
C LEU A 50 -4.44 -2.49 1.80
N VAL A 51 -3.29 -2.87 2.37
CA VAL A 51 -3.23 -3.73 3.57
C VAL A 51 -3.85 -3.04 4.78
N VAL A 52 -3.58 -1.75 4.97
CA VAL A 52 -4.17 -0.96 6.07
C VAL A 52 -5.68 -0.84 5.91
N VAL A 53 -6.17 -0.50 4.71
CA VAL A 53 -7.60 -0.41 4.42
C VAL A 53 -8.28 -1.76 4.61
N LEU A 54 -7.68 -2.84 4.10
CA LEU A 54 -8.22 -4.18 4.27
C LEU A 54 -8.25 -4.60 5.74
N GLY A 55 -7.23 -4.23 6.52
CA GLY A 55 -7.18 -4.42 7.97
C GLY A 55 -8.29 -3.64 8.68
N LEU A 56 -8.52 -2.38 8.33
CA LEU A 56 -9.60 -1.57 8.91
C LEU A 56 -10.98 -2.13 8.54
N VAL A 57 -11.18 -2.57 7.31
CA VAL A 57 -12.44 -3.19 6.87
C VAL A 57 -12.67 -4.51 7.61
N ALA A 58 -11.65 -5.36 7.75
CA ALA A 58 -11.76 -6.60 8.49
C ALA A 58 -12.06 -6.36 9.98
N LEU A 59 -11.38 -5.38 10.60
CA LEU A 59 -11.59 -5.02 11.99
C LEU A 59 -12.97 -4.41 12.22
N GLY A 60 -13.41 -3.51 11.34
CA GLY A 60 -14.76 -2.96 11.34
C GLY A 60 -15.82 -4.03 11.15
N PHE A 61 -15.60 -4.96 10.22
CA PHE A 61 -16.50 -6.09 9.98
C PHE A 61 -16.60 -7.01 11.20
N LEU A 62 -15.47 -7.34 11.83
CA LEU A 62 -15.44 -8.18 13.03
C LEU A 62 -16.13 -7.49 14.21
N PHE A 63 -15.91 -6.19 14.38
CA PHE A 63 -16.58 -5.37 15.38
C PHE A 63 -18.10 -5.32 15.13
N PHE A 64 -18.54 -5.07 13.90
CA PHE A 64 -19.96 -5.15 13.55
C PHE A 64 -20.52 -6.56 13.81
N LYS A 65 -19.82 -7.63 13.44
CA LYS A 65 -20.31 -9.00 13.64
C LYS A 65 -20.45 -9.37 15.13
N LEU A 66 -19.54 -8.92 15.98
CA LEU A 66 -19.53 -9.28 17.41
C LEU A 66 -20.37 -8.33 18.26
N VAL A 67 -20.35 -7.03 17.97
CA VAL A 67 -20.98 -6.00 18.79
C VAL A 67 -22.43 -5.75 18.35
N LEU A 68 -22.75 -5.79 17.06
CA LEU A 68 -24.13 -5.59 16.56
C LEU A 68 -25.17 -6.56 17.16
N PRO A 69 -24.93 -7.88 17.32
CA PRO A 69 -25.89 -8.75 18.00
C PRO A 69 -26.02 -8.44 19.49
N ARG A 70 -24.99 -7.86 20.12
CA ARG A 70 -25.02 -7.47 21.54
C ARG A 70 -25.75 -6.13 21.78
N ILE A 71 -25.63 -5.17 20.85
CA ILE A 71 -26.34 -3.87 20.93
C ILE A 71 -27.81 -4.02 20.49
N ARG A 72 -28.07 -4.88 19.50
CA ARG A 72 -29.45 -5.16 19.04
C ARG A 72 -30.29 -5.94 20.05
N GLY A 73 -29.73 -6.22 21.23
CA GLY A 73 -30.37 -6.69 22.47
C GLY A 73 -31.63 -7.48 22.19
N GLU A 74 -31.52 -8.81 22.24
CA GLU A 74 -32.61 -9.76 21.94
C GLU A 74 -33.97 -9.16 22.32
N LYS A 75 -34.66 -8.66 21.29
CA LYS A 75 -35.90 -7.91 21.47
C LYS A 75 -36.88 -8.83 22.15
N GLU A 76 -37.50 -8.33 23.20
CA GLU A 76 -38.63 -9.03 23.81
C GLU A 76 -39.74 -9.10 22.75
N VAL A 77 -40.03 -10.29 22.25
CA VAL A 77 -41.05 -10.51 21.23
C VAL A 77 -42.31 -11.03 21.91
N THR A 78 -43.40 -10.29 21.79
CA THR A 78 -44.72 -10.76 22.21
C THR A 78 -45.39 -11.49 21.04
N LEU A 79 -45.53 -12.82 21.14
CA LEU A 79 -46.32 -13.63 20.23
C LEU A 79 -47.78 -13.68 20.70
N THR A 80 -48.70 -13.27 19.84
CA THR A 80 -50.13 -13.53 20.06
C THR A 80 -50.49 -14.88 19.45
N TRP A 81 -50.87 -15.84 20.29
CA TRP A 81 -51.30 -17.17 19.88
C TRP A 81 -52.83 -17.24 19.88
N TRP A 82 -53.40 -17.48 18.70
CA TRP A 82 -54.82 -17.71 18.50
C TRP A 82 -55.14 -19.21 18.62
N GLY A 83 -56.06 -19.57 19.50
CA GLY A 83 -56.60 -20.92 19.61
C GLY A 83 -58.11 -20.94 19.43
N LEU A 84 -58.63 -21.91 18.67
CA LEU A 84 -60.08 -22.05 18.44
C LEU A 84 -60.73 -23.05 19.42
N TRP A 85 -60.00 -24.07 19.85
CA TRP A 85 -60.55 -25.21 20.61
C TRP A 85 -59.83 -25.51 21.93
N GLU A 86 -58.61 -25.00 22.12
CA GLU A 86 -57.86 -25.24 23.35
C GLU A 86 -58.34 -24.35 24.50
N ASP A 87 -58.42 -24.92 25.69
CA ASP A 87 -58.69 -24.15 26.90
C ASP A 87 -57.40 -23.53 27.44
N GLN A 88 -57.48 -22.31 27.99
CA GLN A 88 -56.32 -21.62 28.54
C GLN A 88 -55.64 -22.46 29.63
N THR A 89 -56.40 -23.25 30.37
CA THR A 89 -55.90 -24.10 31.46
C THR A 89 -55.00 -25.23 30.95
N ILE A 90 -55.20 -25.68 29.70
CA ILE A 90 -54.37 -26.72 29.07
C ILE A 90 -53.07 -26.13 28.51
N VAL A 91 -53.15 -24.96 27.86
CA VAL A 91 -51.99 -24.34 27.20
C VAL A 91 -51.09 -23.52 28.14
N ALA A 92 -51.63 -22.99 29.25
CA ALA A 92 -50.87 -22.20 30.22
C ALA A 92 -49.59 -22.86 30.76
N PRO A 93 -49.59 -24.15 31.17
CA PRO A 93 -48.36 -24.81 31.60
C PRO A 93 -47.34 -24.92 30.47
N LEU A 94 -47.76 -25.21 29.23
CA LEU A 94 -46.84 -25.26 28.08
C LEU A 94 -46.23 -23.88 27.79
N ILE A 95 -47.03 -22.83 27.87
CA ILE A 95 -46.55 -21.45 27.71
C ILE A 95 -45.54 -21.10 28.79
N THR A 96 -45.78 -21.52 30.03
CA THR A 96 -44.88 -21.24 31.17
C THR A 96 -43.54 -21.95 31.00
N GLU A 97 -43.53 -23.23 30.64
CA GLU A 97 -42.31 -24.00 30.34
C GLU A 97 -41.54 -23.37 29.17
N TYR A 98 -42.25 -22.93 28.13
CA TYR A 98 -41.64 -22.28 26.98
C TYR A 98 -41.02 -20.92 27.35
N GLN A 99 -41.73 -20.07 28.11
CA GLN A 99 -41.22 -18.78 28.57
C GLN A 99 -40.06 -18.94 29.56
N GLY A 100 -40.05 -20.01 30.37
CA GLY A 100 -38.95 -20.34 31.27
C GLY A 100 -37.65 -20.65 30.54
N THR A 101 -37.74 -21.31 29.38
CA THR A 101 -36.58 -21.61 28.51
C THR A 101 -36.24 -20.45 27.56
N HIS A 102 -37.21 -19.61 27.21
CA HIS A 102 -37.06 -18.49 26.28
C HIS A 102 -37.53 -17.17 26.93
N PRO A 103 -36.73 -16.57 27.83
CA PRO A 103 -37.14 -15.39 28.61
C PRO A 103 -37.40 -14.13 27.77
N LYS A 104 -37.02 -14.13 26.48
CA LYS A 104 -37.29 -13.01 25.55
C LYS A 104 -38.58 -13.18 24.74
N VAL A 105 -39.33 -14.26 24.94
CA VAL A 105 -40.60 -14.49 24.23
C VAL A 105 -41.74 -14.42 25.23
N LYS A 106 -42.67 -13.49 25.04
CA LYS A 106 -43.94 -13.45 25.77
C LYS A 106 -45.03 -14.01 24.88
N ILE A 107 -45.82 -14.97 25.37
CA ILE A 107 -46.94 -15.53 24.62
C ILE A 107 -48.25 -15.01 25.22
N ASN A 108 -49.08 -14.37 24.41
CA ASN A 108 -50.43 -13.96 24.75
C ASN A 108 -51.42 -14.90 24.05
N TYR A 109 -52.13 -15.72 24.82
CA TYR A 109 -53.12 -16.65 24.28
C TYR A 109 -54.49 -15.98 24.16
N ILE A 110 -55.05 -15.98 22.95
CA ILE A 110 -56.40 -15.48 22.67
C ILE A 110 -57.22 -16.65 22.14
N LYS A 111 -58.22 -17.05 22.92
CA LYS A 111 -59.23 -18.01 22.46
C LYS A 111 -60.23 -17.27 21.56
N GLN A 112 -60.34 -17.68 20.31
CA GLN A 112 -61.38 -17.18 19.40
C GLN A 112 -62.63 -18.02 19.62
N THR A 113 -63.74 -17.35 19.91
CA THR A 113 -65.07 -17.93 20.16
C THR A 113 -66.04 -17.47 19.12
#